data_AF-A0AAJ1JHB1-F1
#
_entry.id   AF-A0AAJ1JHB1-F1
#
_cell.length_a   1.000
_cell.length_b   1.000
_cell.length_c   1.000
_cell.angle_alpha   90.00
_cell.angle_beta   90.00
_cell.angle_gamma   90.00
#
_symmetry.space_group_name_H-M   'P 1'
#
loop_
_entity.id
_entity.type
_entity.pdbx_description
1 polymer ?
#
loop_
_entity_poly.entity_id
_entity_poly.type
_entity_poly.pdbx_seq_one_letter_code
_entity_poly.pdbx_strand_id
1 'polypeptide(L)'
;MAANIIISPANKSKVIVGKLLTANITFESSDMIMSTNVSFELTNSVNLTISNTDFSVLNNSKSFTVTTKLHISENIKEGDIVSFLIKPSVHALAYGFKEQTISYLAYDVDRHSLNIHFDQTVVDALTTDEPNIPPNGQSYSLATALVTDSKGNPLAGEPITIIGGFAANLDKVRIFSSNNNVQSEIQKKSLYGQSSIDINTDKYGKLEFYVYPSDKSQFVFDLQARITGATQFVHSEDRLYILNDDQGDPFNADQQTLAPPDILERQGDKLTESDGSSTFTALIDNYEGESENDSILFFVGGKYAHQQFLTGKKIYNHGYTFQLPYNIFPLNKYAGFSYIIVTIDGNISFSAGMDIMYGGGSKNQPLDNVSRVYDMCTVYSSFGYSNASDLVLYQGASIL
;
A
#
# COMPACT_ATOMS: atom_id res chain seq x y z
N MET A 1 -27.39 12.58 -42.99
CA MET A 1 -26.34 13.22 -42.18
C MET A 1 -26.15 12.42 -40.94
N ALA A 2 -25.11 11.58 -40.94
CA ALA A 2 -24.69 10.87 -39.74
C ALA A 2 -23.61 11.72 -39.05
N ALA A 3 -23.93 12.18 -37.84
CA ALA A 3 -23.01 12.88 -36.96
C ALA A 3 -23.09 12.22 -35.58
N ASN A 4 -21.93 11.95 -34.98
CA ASN A 4 -21.81 11.19 -33.76
C ASN A 4 -21.01 11.97 -32.72
N ILE A 5 -21.40 11.82 -31.45
CA ILE A 5 -20.66 12.32 -30.30
C ILE A 5 -20.26 11.10 -29.48
N ILE A 6 -18.96 10.85 -29.41
CA ILE A 6 -18.36 9.73 -28.71
C ILE A 6 -17.63 10.30 -27.50
N ILE A 7 -17.79 9.68 -26.34
CA ILE A 7 -17.12 10.09 -25.11
C ILE A 7 -16.34 8.92 -24.50
N SER A 8 -15.17 9.24 -23.94
CA SER A 8 -14.37 8.33 -23.12
C SER A 8 -14.04 9.01 -21.79
N PRO A 9 -14.40 8.41 -20.62
CA PRO A 9 -15.12 7.15 -20.47
C PRO A 9 -16.51 7.15 -21.10
N ALA A 10 -16.98 5.96 -21.50
CA ALA A 10 -18.24 5.82 -22.24
C ALA A 10 -19.44 6.31 -21.42
N ASN A 11 -20.47 6.82 -22.09
CA ASN A 11 -21.73 7.16 -21.45
C ASN A 11 -22.29 5.94 -20.69
N LYS A 12 -22.84 6.17 -19.50
CA LYS A 12 -23.33 5.17 -18.54
C LYS A 12 -22.25 4.33 -17.86
N SER A 13 -20.97 4.69 -18.01
CA SER A 13 -19.91 4.10 -17.20
C SER A 13 -20.03 4.50 -15.73
N LYS A 14 -19.29 3.79 -14.89
CA LYS A 14 -19.15 4.13 -13.48
C LYS A 14 -18.08 5.21 -13.29
N VAL A 15 -18.24 6.10 -12.30
CA VAL A 15 -17.21 7.10 -11.89
C VAL A 15 -17.04 7.18 -10.37
N ILE A 16 -15.82 7.44 -9.89
CA ILE A 16 -15.49 7.49 -8.46
C ILE A 16 -15.89 8.83 -7.86
N VAL A 17 -16.52 8.79 -6.68
CA VAL A 17 -16.83 9.97 -5.86
C VAL A 17 -15.56 10.76 -5.56
N GLY A 18 -15.59 12.09 -5.74
CA GLY A 18 -14.43 12.95 -5.49
C GLY A 18 -13.27 12.83 -6.49
N LYS A 19 -13.40 12.05 -7.57
CA LYS A 19 -12.33 11.89 -8.56
C LYS A 19 -12.32 13.04 -9.57
N LEU A 20 -11.12 13.48 -9.94
CA LEU A 20 -10.87 14.28 -11.13
C LEU A 20 -10.76 13.35 -12.34
N LEU A 21 -11.81 13.30 -13.16
CA LEU A 21 -11.88 12.48 -14.35
C LEU A 21 -11.47 13.27 -15.59
N THR A 22 -10.58 12.72 -16.42
CA THR A 22 -10.31 13.24 -17.77
C THR A 22 -11.28 12.61 -18.76
N ALA A 23 -12.06 13.45 -19.44
CA ALA A 23 -12.99 13.03 -20.47
C ALA A 23 -12.53 13.51 -21.86
N ASN A 24 -12.43 12.57 -22.80
CA ASN A 24 -12.20 12.87 -24.21
C ASN A 24 -13.54 12.78 -24.95
N ILE A 25 -13.92 13.86 -25.62
CA ILE A 25 -15.15 13.96 -26.40
C ILE A 25 -14.77 14.11 -27.86
N THR A 26 -15.14 13.15 -28.68
CA THR A 26 -14.89 13.11 -30.12
C THR A 26 -16.19 13.40 -30.86
N PHE A 27 -16.14 14.40 -31.74
CA PHE A 27 -17.24 14.78 -32.60
C PHE A 27 -16.91 14.36 -34.03
N GLU A 28 -17.77 13.58 -34.66
CA GLU A 28 -17.53 13.04 -35.99
C GLU A 28 -18.69 13.34 -36.94
N SER A 29 -18.39 13.77 -38.15
CA SER A 29 -19.34 13.90 -39.26
C SER A 29 -18.90 12.99 -40.41
N SER A 30 -19.78 12.08 -40.81
CA SER A 30 -19.49 11.12 -41.90
C SER A 30 -19.45 11.81 -43.26
N ASP A 31 -20.32 12.79 -43.44
CA ASP A 31 -20.72 13.29 -44.76
C ASP A 31 -20.05 14.63 -45.11
N MET A 32 -19.67 15.45 -44.12
CA MET A 32 -19.19 16.81 -44.34
C MET A 32 -18.00 17.18 -43.45
N ILE A 33 -17.15 18.07 -43.97
CA ILE A 33 -16.08 18.69 -43.19
C ILE A 33 -16.72 19.79 -42.36
N MET A 34 -16.57 19.73 -41.04
CA MET A 34 -17.05 20.76 -40.13
C MET A 34 -16.18 22.01 -40.27
N SER A 35 -16.81 23.17 -40.37
CA SER A 35 -16.16 24.49 -40.39
C SER A 35 -15.88 25.03 -38.99
N THR A 36 -15.02 26.05 -38.89
CA THR A 36 -14.57 26.63 -37.61
C THR A 36 -15.65 27.36 -36.78
N ASN A 37 -16.82 27.61 -37.36
CA ASN A 37 -17.99 28.17 -36.66
C ASN A 37 -18.87 27.10 -35.98
N VAL A 38 -18.52 25.81 -36.11
CA VAL A 38 -19.15 24.71 -35.38
C VAL A 38 -18.60 24.69 -33.95
N SER A 39 -19.49 24.73 -32.97
CA SER A 39 -19.15 24.75 -31.54
C SER A 39 -20.14 23.97 -30.69
N PHE A 40 -19.70 23.62 -29.49
CA PHE A 40 -20.42 22.82 -28.51
C PHE A 40 -20.20 23.40 -27.12
N GLU A 41 -21.25 23.36 -26.31
CA GLU A 41 -21.25 23.82 -24.92
C GLU A 41 -21.64 22.67 -23.99
N LEU A 42 -20.95 22.53 -22.85
CA LEU A 42 -21.30 21.61 -21.79
C LEU A 42 -22.12 22.34 -20.72
N THR A 43 -23.37 21.94 -20.54
CA THR A 43 -24.33 22.60 -19.66
C THR A 43 -25.02 21.60 -18.74
N ASN A 44 -25.90 22.08 -17.84
CA ASN A 44 -26.74 21.25 -16.98
C ASN A 44 -25.94 20.21 -16.18
N SER A 45 -24.79 20.63 -15.63
CA SER A 45 -23.95 19.77 -14.79
C SER A 45 -24.69 19.41 -13.50
N VAL A 46 -24.77 18.12 -13.21
CA VAL A 46 -25.30 17.55 -11.98
C VAL A 46 -24.18 16.79 -11.29
N ASN A 47 -23.94 17.08 -10.01
CA ASN A 47 -22.96 16.38 -9.18
C ASN A 47 -21.51 16.40 -9.69
N LEU A 48 -21.15 17.40 -10.50
CA LEU A 48 -19.80 17.60 -11.03
C LEU A 48 -19.55 19.08 -11.35
N THR A 49 -18.29 19.46 -11.45
CA THR A 49 -17.86 20.70 -12.12
C THR A 49 -16.98 20.38 -13.33
N ILE A 50 -16.99 21.24 -14.34
CA ILE A 50 -16.29 21.04 -15.62
C ILE A 50 -15.27 22.15 -15.80
N SER A 51 -14.01 21.81 -16.07
CA SER A 51 -12.96 22.84 -16.26
C SER A 51 -13.10 23.64 -17.55
N ASN A 52 -13.44 22.97 -18.65
CA ASN A 52 -13.68 23.60 -19.95
C ASN A 52 -15.07 23.22 -20.44
N THR A 53 -15.94 24.22 -20.63
CA THR A 53 -17.33 24.05 -21.03
C THR A 53 -17.56 24.28 -22.52
N ASP A 54 -16.71 25.07 -23.18
CA ASP A 54 -16.92 25.50 -24.56
C ASP A 54 -15.83 24.97 -25.48
N PHE A 55 -16.27 24.46 -26.63
CA PHE A 55 -15.39 23.89 -27.64
C PHE A 55 -15.79 24.36 -29.03
N SER A 56 -14.80 24.66 -29.85
CA SER A 56 -14.99 25.02 -31.25
C SER A 56 -14.05 24.20 -32.13
N VAL A 57 -14.49 23.93 -33.36
CA VAL A 57 -13.64 23.32 -34.37
C VAL A 57 -12.50 24.29 -34.70
N LEU A 58 -11.26 23.88 -34.45
CA LEU A 58 -10.09 24.74 -34.69
C LEU A 58 -9.70 24.78 -36.17
N ASN A 59 -9.84 23.66 -36.86
CA ASN A 59 -9.50 23.50 -38.27
C ASN A 59 -10.58 22.66 -38.96
N ASN A 60 -10.81 22.96 -40.24
CA ASN A 60 -11.77 22.22 -41.05
C ASN A 60 -11.45 20.72 -41.03
N SER A 61 -12.30 19.93 -40.36
CA SER A 61 -12.10 18.50 -40.18
C SER A 61 -13.41 17.73 -40.15
N LYS A 62 -13.37 16.45 -40.52
CA LYS A 62 -14.49 15.51 -40.34
C LYS A 62 -14.60 14.97 -38.91
N SER A 63 -13.51 15.04 -38.15
CA SER A 63 -13.47 14.61 -36.75
C SER A 63 -12.55 15.52 -35.93
N PHE A 64 -12.94 15.86 -34.72
CA PHE A 64 -12.05 16.48 -33.75
C PHE A 64 -12.36 15.97 -32.35
N THR A 65 -11.31 15.89 -31.52
CA THR A 65 -11.43 15.45 -30.14
C THR A 65 -11.03 16.59 -29.22
N VAL A 66 -11.80 16.79 -28.16
CA VAL A 66 -11.49 17.72 -27.08
C VAL A 66 -11.34 16.98 -25.78
N THR A 67 -10.45 17.49 -24.93
CA THR A 67 -10.22 16.95 -23.60
C THR A 67 -10.70 17.96 -22.58
N THR A 68 -11.52 17.49 -21.64
CA THR A 68 -11.97 18.27 -20.48
C THR A 68 -11.77 17.49 -19.19
N LYS A 69 -11.77 18.20 -18.07
CA LYS A 69 -11.65 17.62 -16.74
C LYS A 69 -13.00 17.78 -16.03
N LEU A 70 -13.51 16.67 -15.52
CA LEU A 70 -14.74 16.58 -14.75
C LEU A 70 -14.34 16.33 -13.29
N HIS A 71 -14.63 17.27 -12.41
CA HIS A 71 -14.42 17.10 -10.98
C HIS A 71 -15.72 16.57 -10.37
N ILE A 72 -15.74 15.28 -10.05
CA ILE A 72 -16.90 14.60 -9.47
C ILE A 72 -17.07 15.09 -8.03
N SER A 73 -18.30 15.40 -7.62
CA SER A 73 -18.57 15.90 -6.26
C SER A 73 -18.16 14.87 -5.21
N GLU A 74 -17.71 15.34 -4.04
CA GLU A 74 -17.44 14.52 -2.86
C GLU A 74 -18.69 14.33 -1.99
N ASN A 75 -19.74 15.13 -2.21
CA ASN A 75 -20.94 15.17 -1.36
C ASN A 75 -22.07 14.26 -1.85
N ILE A 76 -21.74 13.31 -2.71
CA ILE A 76 -22.68 12.37 -3.33
C ILE A 76 -22.43 10.96 -2.80
N LYS A 77 -23.44 10.11 -2.94
CA LYS A 77 -23.39 8.72 -2.49
C LYS A 77 -23.23 7.79 -3.68
N GLU A 78 -22.77 6.58 -3.39
CA GLU A 78 -22.82 5.51 -4.37
C GLU A 78 -24.25 5.35 -4.92
N GLY A 79 -24.35 5.23 -6.25
CA GLY A 79 -25.61 5.14 -6.97
C GLY A 79 -26.16 6.47 -7.47
N ASP A 80 -25.63 7.60 -7.00
CA ASP A 80 -26.04 8.91 -7.50
C ASP A 80 -25.63 9.09 -8.97
N ILE A 81 -26.46 9.85 -9.70
CA ILE A 81 -26.19 10.17 -11.11
C ILE A 81 -25.28 11.38 -11.19
N VAL A 82 -24.26 11.27 -12.03
CA VAL A 82 -23.37 12.38 -12.39
C VAL A 82 -23.57 12.65 -13.87
N SER A 83 -23.99 13.86 -14.26
CA SER A 83 -24.36 14.11 -15.66
C SER A 83 -24.10 15.53 -16.14
N PHE A 84 -24.01 15.68 -17.46
CA PHE A 84 -24.01 16.98 -18.14
C PHE A 84 -24.61 16.83 -19.55
N LEU A 85 -25.03 17.94 -20.13
CA LEU A 85 -25.60 18.03 -21.47
C LEU A 85 -24.56 18.59 -22.44
N ILE A 86 -24.33 17.88 -23.54
CA ILE A 86 -23.59 18.41 -24.69
C ILE A 86 -24.60 19.11 -25.60
N LYS A 87 -24.49 20.43 -25.70
CA LYS A 87 -25.37 21.29 -26.48
C LYS A 87 -24.66 21.77 -27.74
N PRO A 88 -25.04 21.31 -28.94
CA PRO A 88 -24.50 21.80 -30.20
C PRO A 88 -24.98 23.23 -30.50
N SER A 89 -24.13 24.03 -31.13
CA SER A 89 -24.52 25.34 -31.68
C SER A 89 -25.49 25.19 -32.87
N VAL A 90 -26.13 26.29 -33.26
CA VAL A 90 -27.02 26.31 -34.45
C VAL A 90 -26.32 25.85 -35.72
N HIS A 91 -25.01 26.11 -35.85
CA HIS A 91 -24.21 25.63 -36.97
C HIS A 91 -23.96 24.13 -36.87
N ALA A 92 -23.63 23.61 -35.67
CA ALA A 92 -23.46 22.18 -35.44
C ALA A 92 -24.74 21.37 -35.72
N LEU A 93 -25.92 21.90 -35.37
CA LEU A 93 -27.21 21.28 -35.70
C LEU A 93 -27.40 21.07 -37.21
N ALA A 94 -26.90 21.98 -38.04
CA ALA A 94 -26.98 21.87 -39.50
C ALA A 94 -26.16 20.69 -40.06
N TYR A 95 -25.12 20.24 -39.33
CA TYR A 95 -24.34 19.04 -39.65
C TYR A 95 -24.99 17.74 -39.12
N GLY A 96 -26.13 17.83 -38.43
CA GLY A 96 -26.88 16.69 -37.90
C GLY A 96 -26.53 16.30 -36.47
N PHE A 97 -25.68 17.05 -35.78
CA PHE A 97 -25.45 16.84 -34.35
C PHE A 97 -26.74 17.08 -33.56
N LYS A 98 -26.92 16.32 -32.48
CA LYS A 98 -28.06 16.46 -31.57
C LYS A 98 -27.55 16.70 -30.17
N GLU A 99 -28.40 17.30 -29.35
CA GLU A 99 -28.18 17.34 -27.91
C GLU A 99 -28.02 15.93 -27.36
N GLN A 100 -27.03 15.75 -26.49
CA GLN A 100 -26.73 14.45 -25.89
C GLN A 100 -26.43 14.64 -24.41
N THR A 101 -27.24 13.99 -23.57
CA THR A 101 -26.95 13.89 -22.14
C THR A 101 -25.96 12.76 -21.91
N ILE A 102 -24.86 13.09 -21.25
CA ILE A 102 -23.91 12.13 -20.72
C ILE A 102 -24.23 11.94 -19.25
N SER A 103 -24.35 10.68 -18.84
CA SER A 103 -24.62 10.29 -17.46
C SER A 103 -23.67 9.19 -17.03
N TYR A 104 -23.21 9.25 -15.80
CA TYR A 104 -22.41 8.23 -15.13
C TYR A 104 -23.09 7.83 -13.82
N LEU A 105 -22.73 6.63 -13.34
CA LEU A 105 -23.15 6.16 -12.02
C LEU A 105 -22.00 6.34 -11.02
N ALA A 106 -22.23 7.08 -9.95
CA ALA A 106 -21.25 7.27 -8.89
C ALA A 106 -21.01 5.97 -8.13
N TYR A 107 -19.76 5.68 -7.80
CA TYR A 107 -19.38 4.62 -6.89
C TYR A 107 -18.34 5.10 -5.88
N ASP A 108 -18.45 4.55 -4.68
CA ASP A 108 -17.58 4.88 -3.56
C ASP A 108 -16.52 3.80 -3.38
N VAL A 109 -15.35 4.21 -2.94
CA VAL A 109 -14.20 3.32 -2.75
C VAL A 109 -14.16 2.94 -1.28
N ASP A 110 -13.98 1.66 -0.97
CA ASP A 110 -13.62 1.31 0.40
C ASP A 110 -12.21 1.84 0.67
N ARG A 111 -12.11 2.89 1.49
CA ARG A 111 -10.81 3.51 1.77
C ARG A 111 -9.85 2.55 2.47
N HIS A 112 -10.36 1.63 3.29
CA HIS A 112 -9.51 0.64 3.95
C HIS A 112 -8.93 -0.40 2.98
N SER A 113 -9.58 -0.60 1.84
CA SER A 113 -9.10 -1.49 0.77
C SER A 113 -7.84 -0.95 0.06
N LEU A 114 -7.47 0.32 0.30
CA LEU A 114 -6.24 0.94 -0.19
C LEU A 114 -5.05 0.75 0.76
N ASN A 115 -5.26 0.19 1.95
CA ASN A 115 -4.18 -0.08 2.89
C ASN A 115 -3.23 -1.11 2.28
N ILE A 116 -1.98 -0.69 2.06
CA ILE A 116 -0.92 -1.55 1.55
C ILE A 116 -0.35 -2.37 2.71
N HIS A 117 -0.18 -3.67 2.48
CA HIS A 117 0.45 -4.63 3.37
C HIS A 117 1.78 -5.10 2.81
N PHE A 118 2.76 -5.28 3.69
CA PHE A 118 4.06 -5.86 3.36
C PHE A 118 4.09 -7.32 3.83
N ASP A 119 4.55 -8.24 2.99
CA ASP A 119 4.70 -9.66 3.33
C ASP A 119 5.69 -9.89 4.49
N GLN A 120 6.70 -9.05 4.57
CA GLN A 120 7.62 -8.94 5.70
C GLN A 120 7.77 -7.49 6.12
N THR A 121 7.75 -7.24 7.43
CA THR A 121 7.87 -5.88 7.97
C THR A 121 9.32 -5.48 8.23
N VAL A 122 10.27 -6.41 8.24
CA VAL A 122 11.70 -6.13 8.40
C VAL A 122 12.46 -6.70 7.22
N VAL A 123 13.31 -5.88 6.59
CA VAL A 123 14.19 -6.28 5.49
C VAL A 123 15.59 -5.75 5.75
N ASP A 124 16.59 -6.57 5.42
CA ASP A 124 17.99 -6.19 5.60
C ASP A 124 18.38 -5.04 4.66
N ALA A 125 19.02 -4.02 5.24
CA ALA A 125 19.68 -2.96 4.52
C ALA A 125 20.90 -3.51 3.76
N LEU A 126 21.32 -2.77 2.72
CA LEU A 126 22.40 -3.23 1.85
C LEU A 126 23.76 -3.15 2.56
N THR A 127 24.45 -4.30 2.62
CA THR A 127 25.81 -4.40 3.18
C THR A 127 26.89 -4.37 2.10
N THR A 128 26.53 -4.56 0.82
CA THR A 128 27.46 -4.62 -0.32
C THR A 128 27.07 -3.61 -1.40
N ASP A 129 27.96 -3.36 -2.36
CA ASP A 129 27.68 -2.55 -3.54
C ASP A 129 26.99 -3.34 -4.67
N GLU A 130 26.70 -4.62 -4.46
CA GLU A 130 26.01 -5.43 -5.46
C GLU A 130 24.58 -4.92 -5.67
N PRO A 131 24.10 -4.78 -6.91
CA PRO A 131 22.74 -4.33 -7.18
C PRO A 131 21.70 -5.27 -6.55
N ASN A 132 20.94 -4.74 -5.60
CA ASN A 132 19.80 -5.45 -5.02
C ASN A 132 18.55 -5.25 -5.90
N ILE A 133 18.43 -6.05 -6.95
CA ILE A 133 17.34 -5.98 -7.93
C ILE A 133 16.91 -7.35 -8.46
N PRO A 134 15.68 -7.49 -8.96
CA PRO A 134 15.21 -8.68 -9.66
C PRO A 134 16.16 -9.18 -10.77
N PRO A 135 16.30 -10.51 -10.95
CA PRO A 135 15.78 -11.59 -10.12
C PRO A 135 16.71 -11.98 -8.96
N ASN A 136 17.88 -11.33 -8.83
CA ASN A 136 18.96 -11.81 -7.97
C ASN A 136 18.99 -11.13 -6.59
N GLY A 137 18.33 -9.99 -6.44
CA GLY A 137 18.23 -9.26 -5.18
C GLY A 137 17.51 -10.08 -4.11
N GLN A 138 18.13 -10.17 -2.95
CA GLN A 138 17.65 -11.00 -1.83
C GLN A 138 16.89 -10.18 -0.79
N SER A 139 17.17 -8.89 -0.67
CA SER A 139 16.51 -7.99 0.29
C SER A 139 15.35 -7.29 -0.40
N TYR A 140 14.13 -7.76 -0.22
CA TYR A 140 12.96 -7.10 -0.77
C TYR A 140 11.70 -7.45 0.00
N SER A 141 10.67 -6.62 -0.05
CA SER A 141 9.34 -6.99 0.43
C SER A 141 8.31 -6.90 -0.69
N LEU A 142 7.35 -7.81 -0.70
CA LEU A 142 6.16 -7.75 -1.52
C LEU A 142 5.11 -6.87 -0.83
N ALA A 143 4.71 -5.81 -1.52
CA ALA A 143 3.63 -4.92 -1.13
C ALA A 143 2.34 -5.28 -1.87
N THR A 144 1.24 -5.45 -1.14
CA THR A 144 -0.06 -5.81 -1.71
C THR A 144 -1.23 -5.01 -1.13
N ALA A 145 -2.29 -4.84 -1.92
CA ALA A 145 -3.60 -4.41 -1.46
C ALA A 145 -4.69 -5.04 -2.34
N LEU A 146 -5.90 -5.22 -1.79
CA LEU A 146 -7.07 -5.63 -2.57
C LEU A 146 -8.05 -4.47 -2.59
N VAL A 147 -8.06 -3.70 -3.69
CA VAL A 147 -8.83 -2.46 -3.80
C VAL A 147 -10.26 -2.78 -4.24
N THR A 148 -11.23 -2.32 -3.45
CA THR A 148 -12.65 -2.59 -3.65
C THR A 148 -13.50 -1.32 -3.56
N ASP A 149 -14.72 -1.42 -4.10
CA ASP A 149 -15.77 -0.47 -3.76
C ASP A 149 -16.28 -0.70 -2.32
N SER A 150 -17.11 0.22 -1.84
CA SER A 150 -17.74 0.15 -0.51
C SER A 150 -18.66 -1.07 -0.29
N LYS A 151 -18.95 -1.85 -1.33
CA LYS A 151 -19.72 -3.11 -1.28
C LYS A 151 -18.83 -4.34 -1.36
N GLY A 152 -17.50 -4.17 -1.42
CA GLY A 152 -16.53 -5.25 -1.51
C GLY A 152 -16.33 -5.80 -2.92
N ASN A 153 -16.82 -5.14 -3.98
CA ASN A 153 -16.53 -5.56 -5.34
C ASN A 153 -15.14 -5.04 -5.76
N PRO A 154 -14.33 -5.86 -6.45
CA PRO A 154 -12.99 -5.45 -6.87
C PRO A 154 -13.01 -4.32 -7.91
N LEU A 155 -12.11 -3.35 -7.74
CA LEU A 155 -11.92 -2.23 -8.67
C LEU A 155 -10.79 -2.55 -9.65
N ALA A 156 -11.14 -3.14 -10.78
CA ALA A 156 -10.19 -3.61 -11.78
C ALA A 156 -9.65 -2.51 -12.70
N GLY A 157 -8.33 -2.49 -12.96
CA GLY A 157 -7.68 -1.57 -13.89
C GLY A 157 -7.65 -0.12 -13.43
N GLU A 158 -8.00 0.17 -12.17
CA GLU A 158 -7.99 1.51 -11.63
C GLU A 158 -6.56 1.95 -11.33
N PRO A 159 -6.14 3.15 -11.79
CA PRO A 159 -4.84 3.71 -11.46
C PRO A 159 -4.80 4.13 -9.99
N ILE A 160 -3.79 3.67 -9.27
CA ILE A 160 -3.49 3.99 -7.89
C ILE A 160 -2.23 4.84 -7.86
N THR A 161 -2.32 6.04 -7.29
CA THR A 161 -1.16 6.88 -7.02
C THR A 161 -0.65 6.57 -5.62
N ILE A 162 0.63 6.25 -5.52
CA ILE A 162 1.31 5.93 -4.27
C ILE A 162 2.40 6.97 -4.03
N ILE A 163 2.46 7.49 -2.81
CA ILE A 163 3.47 8.42 -2.32
C ILE A 163 4.09 7.87 -1.04
N GLY A 164 5.13 8.54 -0.56
CA GLY A 164 5.67 8.27 0.75
C GLY A 164 4.72 8.68 1.89
N GLY A 165 4.71 7.92 2.97
CA GLY A 165 4.10 8.27 4.26
C GLY A 165 4.92 9.26 5.10
N PHE A 166 4.87 9.12 6.42
CA PHE A 166 5.49 10.05 7.38
C PHE A 166 7.03 9.99 7.35
N ALA A 167 7.58 8.79 7.16
CA ALA A 167 9.02 8.54 7.21
C ALA A 167 9.60 8.09 5.86
N ALA A 168 8.78 8.15 4.82
CA ALA A 168 9.02 7.41 3.60
C ALA A 168 10.13 7.97 2.74
N ASN A 169 11.07 7.10 2.42
CA ASN A 169 12.18 7.39 1.54
C ASN A 169 12.00 6.66 0.21
N LEU A 170 11.00 7.06 -0.59
CA LEU A 170 10.79 6.49 -1.93
C LEU A 170 12.05 6.54 -2.79
N ASP A 171 12.94 7.50 -2.58
CA ASP A 171 14.21 7.63 -3.30
C ASP A 171 15.26 6.59 -2.89
N LYS A 172 15.14 5.99 -1.70
CA LYS A 172 16.03 4.94 -1.18
C LYS A 172 15.62 3.51 -1.55
N VAL A 173 14.54 3.37 -2.32
CA VAL A 173 14.05 2.06 -2.80
C VAL A 173 13.89 2.06 -4.31
N ARG A 174 13.97 0.88 -4.93
CA ARG A 174 13.54 0.61 -6.29
C ARG A 174 12.30 -0.26 -6.25
N ILE A 175 11.35 0.02 -7.13
CA ILE A 175 10.03 -0.59 -7.11
C ILE A 175 9.79 -1.32 -8.42
N PHE A 176 9.37 -2.57 -8.36
CA PHE A 176 9.18 -3.43 -9.51
C PHE A 176 7.78 -4.03 -9.52
N SER A 177 7.18 -4.18 -10.69
CA SER A 177 5.90 -4.92 -10.83
C SER A 177 6.11 -6.44 -10.87
N SER A 178 7.36 -6.91 -10.95
CA SER A 178 7.71 -8.34 -10.91
C SER A 178 9.08 -8.57 -10.27
N ASN A 179 9.18 -9.55 -9.36
CA ASN A 179 10.44 -10.00 -8.75
C ASN A 179 11.36 -10.80 -9.69
N ASN A 180 10.91 -11.12 -10.90
CA ASN A 180 11.67 -11.95 -11.84
C ASN A 180 12.19 -11.18 -13.05
N ASN A 181 11.88 -9.89 -13.16
CA ASN A 181 12.18 -9.11 -14.36
C ASN A 181 12.63 -7.68 -14.00
N VAL A 182 13.90 -7.37 -14.25
CA VAL A 182 14.45 -6.02 -14.06
C VAL A 182 13.77 -4.94 -14.92
N GLN A 183 13.23 -5.30 -16.08
CA GLN A 183 12.53 -4.36 -16.96
C GLN A 183 11.13 -3.99 -16.44
N SER A 184 10.69 -4.60 -15.34
CA SER A 184 9.41 -4.33 -14.69
C SER A 184 9.48 -3.16 -13.69
N GLU A 185 10.61 -2.45 -13.65
CA GLU A 185 10.82 -1.30 -12.77
C GLU A 185 9.81 -0.18 -13.03
N ILE A 186 9.14 0.23 -11.97
CA ILE A 186 8.12 1.27 -11.98
C ILE A 186 8.82 2.61 -11.85
N GLN A 187 8.63 3.46 -12.86
CA GLN A 187 9.27 4.76 -12.90
C GLN A 187 8.60 5.72 -11.90
N LYS A 188 9.44 6.39 -11.11
CA LYS A 188 8.99 7.44 -10.19
C LYS A 188 8.74 8.73 -10.95
N LYS A 189 7.76 9.49 -10.48
CA LYS A 189 7.41 10.83 -10.97
C LYS A 189 7.28 11.80 -9.80
N SER A 190 7.46 13.08 -10.07
CA SER A 190 7.22 14.12 -9.06
C SER A 190 5.74 14.46 -8.97
N LEU A 191 5.20 14.46 -7.75
CA LEU A 191 3.86 14.91 -7.42
C LEU A 191 3.95 15.74 -6.14
N TYR A 192 3.48 16.98 -6.15
CA TYR A 192 3.58 17.92 -5.00
C TYR A 192 5.02 18.12 -4.47
N GLY A 193 6.03 17.97 -5.32
CA GLY A 193 7.44 18.10 -4.92
C GLY A 193 8.03 16.87 -4.24
N GLN A 194 7.28 15.77 -4.13
CA GLN A 194 7.74 14.48 -3.61
C GLN A 194 7.71 13.40 -4.69
N SER A 195 8.49 12.33 -4.50
CA SER A 195 8.46 11.14 -5.35
C SER A 195 7.12 10.41 -5.21
N SER A 196 6.62 9.91 -6.34
CA SER A 196 5.38 9.15 -6.42
C SER A 196 5.46 8.11 -7.53
N ILE A 197 4.62 7.09 -7.46
CA ILE A 197 4.44 6.10 -8.52
C ILE A 197 2.95 5.97 -8.82
N ASP A 198 2.64 5.54 -10.04
CA ASP A 198 1.29 5.09 -10.38
C ASP A 198 1.35 3.61 -10.76
N ILE A 199 0.42 2.84 -10.22
CA ILE A 199 0.27 1.41 -10.51
C ILE A 199 -1.22 1.14 -10.71
N ASN A 200 -1.56 0.36 -11.72
CA ASN A 200 -2.96 -0.05 -11.92
C ASN A 200 -3.25 -1.34 -11.14
N THR A 201 -4.45 -1.44 -10.59
CA THR A 201 -4.95 -2.71 -10.08
C THR A 201 -5.13 -3.71 -11.23
N ASP A 202 -4.97 -5.00 -10.93
CA ASP A 202 -5.22 -6.06 -11.90
C ASP A 202 -6.74 -6.28 -12.15
N LYS A 203 -7.08 -7.32 -12.91
CA LYS A 203 -8.48 -7.67 -13.21
C LYS A 203 -9.32 -8.09 -11.99
N TYR A 204 -8.68 -8.33 -10.85
CA TYR A 204 -9.30 -8.72 -9.59
C TYR A 204 -9.20 -7.60 -8.54
N GLY A 205 -8.80 -6.39 -8.92
CA GLY A 205 -8.62 -5.29 -7.98
C GLY A 205 -7.35 -5.40 -7.12
N LYS A 206 -6.47 -6.36 -7.41
CA LYS A 206 -5.23 -6.55 -6.66
C LYS A 206 -4.18 -5.54 -7.12
N LEU A 207 -3.57 -4.88 -6.15
CA LEU A 207 -2.36 -4.10 -6.29
C LEU A 207 -1.19 -4.97 -5.79
N GLU A 208 -0.13 -5.10 -6.58
CA GLU A 208 1.06 -5.90 -6.22
C GLU A 208 2.32 -5.25 -6.79
N PHE A 209 3.34 -5.07 -5.94
CA PHE A 209 4.66 -4.62 -6.36
C PHE A 209 5.73 -5.02 -5.33
N TYR A 210 6.98 -5.04 -5.77
CA TYR A 210 8.13 -5.43 -4.96
C TYR A 210 8.98 -4.22 -4.64
N VAL A 211 9.36 -4.07 -3.38
CA VAL A 211 10.16 -2.97 -2.85
C VAL A 211 11.55 -3.49 -2.53
N TYR A 212 12.55 -3.02 -3.26
CA TYR A 212 13.96 -3.35 -3.06
C TYR A 212 14.69 -2.13 -2.47
N PRO A 213 15.29 -2.22 -1.28
CA PRO A 213 16.24 -1.20 -0.82
C PRO A 213 17.34 -1.00 -1.84
N SER A 214 17.67 0.26 -2.12
CA SER A 214 18.76 0.65 -3.03
C SER A 214 19.83 1.49 -2.33
N ASP A 215 19.66 1.74 -1.04
CA ASP A 215 20.56 2.52 -0.20
C ASP A 215 21.12 1.65 0.93
N LYS A 216 22.34 1.99 1.39
CA LYS A 216 23.04 1.27 2.46
C LYS A 216 22.70 1.77 3.87
N SER A 217 21.80 2.75 3.99
CA SER A 217 21.33 3.23 5.29
C SER A 217 20.13 2.44 5.77
N GLN A 218 19.95 2.42 7.09
CA GLN A 218 18.72 2.03 7.73
C GLN A 218 17.67 3.15 7.64
N PHE A 219 16.42 2.77 7.40
CA PHE A 219 15.31 3.72 7.32
C PHE A 219 13.98 2.99 7.48
N VAL A 220 12.95 3.76 7.80
CA VAL A 220 11.56 3.30 7.77
C VAL A 220 10.96 3.64 6.43
N PHE A 221 10.19 2.72 5.87
CA PHE A 221 9.49 2.89 4.63
C PHE A 221 8.01 2.64 4.87
N ASP A 222 7.21 3.70 4.74
CA ASP A 222 5.77 3.65 4.79
C ASP A 222 5.17 4.30 3.54
N LEU A 223 3.94 3.95 3.20
CA LEU A 223 3.32 4.39 1.97
C LEU A 223 1.98 5.06 2.26
N GLN A 224 1.56 5.91 1.33
CA GLN A 224 0.16 6.28 1.22
C GLN A 224 -0.33 6.05 -0.19
N ALA A 225 -1.55 5.52 -0.31
CA ALA A 225 -2.18 5.21 -1.58
C ALA A 225 -3.49 5.98 -1.75
N ARG A 226 -3.82 6.28 -2.99
CA ARG A 226 -5.16 6.76 -3.39
C ARG A 226 -5.49 6.31 -4.79
N ILE A 227 -6.77 6.27 -5.12
CA ILE A 227 -7.19 6.31 -6.52
C ILE A 227 -6.61 7.57 -7.18
N THR A 228 -5.92 7.42 -8.31
CA THR A 228 -5.36 8.56 -9.04
C THR A 228 -6.46 9.58 -9.40
N GLY A 229 -6.26 10.82 -8.95
CA GLY A 229 -7.19 11.92 -9.15
C GLY A 229 -8.28 12.05 -8.07
N ALA A 230 -8.39 11.12 -7.12
CA ALA A 230 -9.19 11.32 -5.91
C ALA A 230 -8.44 12.21 -4.90
N THR A 231 -9.18 12.77 -3.93
CA THR A 231 -8.64 13.82 -3.05
C THR A 231 -7.86 13.30 -1.85
N GLN A 232 -8.19 12.13 -1.33
CA GLN A 232 -7.64 11.64 -0.06
C GLN A 232 -6.67 10.47 -0.23
N PHE A 233 -5.56 10.54 0.49
CA PHE A 233 -4.61 9.44 0.65
C PHE A 233 -4.94 8.62 1.89
N VAL A 234 -4.63 7.34 1.83
CA VAL A 234 -4.77 6.37 2.92
C VAL A 234 -3.40 5.78 3.20
N HIS A 235 -3.00 5.71 4.47
CA HIS A 235 -1.72 5.13 4.87
C HIS A 235 -1.71 3.60 4.67
N SER A 236 -0.54 3.04 4.42
CA SER A 236 -0.31 1.60 4.54
C SER A 236 -0.68 1.11 5.93
N GLU A 237 -1.16 -0.13 6.02
CA GLU A 237 -1.43 -0.75 7.33
C GLU A 237 -0.11 -0.93 8.08
N ASP A 238 0.88 -1.42 7.34
CA ASP A 238 2.18 -1.81 7.86
C ASP A 238 3.26 -0.80 7.45
N ARG A 239 4.35 -0.81 8.22
CA ARG A 239 5.60 -0.13 7.88
C ARG A 239 6.65 -1.19 7.57
N LEU A 240 7.52 -0.87 6.64
CA LEU A 240 8.69 -1.68 6.30
C LEU A 240 9.92 -1.05 6.95
N TYR A 241 10.55 -1.77 7.87
CA TYR A 241 11.77 -1.37 8.55
C TYR A 241 12.96 -1.94 7.77
N ILE A 242 13.74 -1.05 7.14
CA ILE A 242 14.99 -1.41 6.47
C ILE A 242 16.13 -1.24 7.47
N LEU A 243 16.72 -2.36 7.87
CA LEU A 243 17.55 -2.47 9.08
C LEU A 243 18.86 -3.16 8.75
N ASN A 244 19.99 -2.72 9.31
CA ASN A 244 21.28 -3.36 9.06
C ASN A 244 21.32 -4.78 9.68
N ASP A 245 22.05 -5.72 9.07
CA ASP A 245 22.17 -7.14 9.50
C ASP A 245 22.88 -7.33 10.86
N ASP A 246 23.47 -6.27 11.42
CA ASP A 246 24.11 -6.30 12.75
C ASP A 246 23.16 -5.86 13.89
N GLN A 247 21.86 -5.81 13.60
CA GLN A 247 20.89 -5.29 14.56
C GLN A 247 20.59 -6.30 15.66
N GLY A 248 21.03 -5.95 16.86
CA GLY A 248 20.92 -6.78 18.04
C GLY A 248 22.16 -7.63 18.30
N ASP A 249 23.32 -7.31 17.71
CA ASP A 249 24.56 -7.64 18.39
C ASP A 249 24.60 -6.84 19.72
N PRO A 250 24.50 -7.49 20.89
CA PRO A 250 24.65 -6.84 22.19
C PRO A 250 25.95 -6.03 22.33
N PHE A 251 26.92 -6.17 21.42
CA PHE A 251 28.25 -5.60 21.51
C PHE A 251 28.55 -4.46 20.53
N ASN A 252 27.62 -4.04 19.66
CA ASN A 252 27.83 -2.85 18.82
C ASN A 252 27.55 -1.55 19.61
N ALA A 253 28.44 -1.23 20.56
CA ALA A 253 28.30 -0.13 21.51
C ALA A 253 28.17 1.26 20.86
N ASP A 254 28.68 1.42 19.64
CA ASP A 254 28.68 2.72 18.95
C ASP A 254 27.28 3.14 18.45
N GLN A 255 26.32 2.21 18.40
CA GLN A 255 24.95 2.46 17.93
C GLN A 255 23.89 2.38 19.04
N GLN A 256 24.28 1.97 20.26
CA GLN A 256 23.35 1.74 21.36
C GLN A 256 23.04 3.05 22.10
N THR A 257 21.80 3.50 22.00
CA THR A 257 21.29 4.70 22.67
C THR A 257 20.32 4.40 23.81
N LEU A 258 19.89 3.14 23.94
CA LEU A 258 18.89 2.71 24.92
C LEU A 258 19.45 1.61 25.85
N ALA A 259 18.90 1.53 27.06
CA ALA A 259 19.21 0.49 28.03
C ALA A 259 18.76 -0.90 27.53
N PRO A 260 19.37 -2.00 27.99
CA PRO A 260 18.92 -3.34 27.62
C PRO A 260 17.52 -3.64 28.22
N PRO A 261 16.70 -4.46 27.55
CA PRO A 261 15.37 -4.81 28.07
C PRO A 261 15.49 -5.64 29.34
N ASP A 262 14.71 -5.41 30.39
CA ASP A 262 14.69 -6.30 31.56
C ASP A 262 13.63 -7.40 31.40
N ILE A 263 13.79 -8.52 32.09
CA ILE A 263 12.84 -9.64 32.08
C ILE A 263 12.45 -9.96 33.51
N LEU A 264 11.16 -9.86 33.85
CA LEU A 264 10.68 -10.06 35.23
C LEU A 264 10.92 -11.49 35.74
N GLU A 265 10.78 -12.48 34.87
CA GLU A 265 10.84 -13.89 35.22
C GLU A 265 12.27 -14.46 35.21
N ARG A 266 13.31 -13.64 34.91
CA ARG A 266 14.69 -14.12 34.86
C ARG A 266 15.31 -14.24 36.26
N GLN A 267 16.16 -15.25 36.43
CA GLN A 267 17.05 -15.38 37.59
C GLN A 267 18.51 -15.35 37.12
N GLY A 268 19.15 -14.18 37.25
CA GLY A 268 20.46 -13.94 36.66
C GLY A 268 20.35 -13.89 35.14
N ASP A 269 21.08 -14.77 34.46
CA ASP A 269 21.08 -14.96 33.00
C ASP A 269 20.15 -16.08 32.54
N LYS A 270 19.49 -16.77 33.48
CA LYS A 270 18.59 -17.88 33.17
C LYS A 270 17.15 -17.43 33.14
N LEU A 271 16.48 -17.76 32.04
CA LEU A 271 15.05 -17.64 31.90
C LEU A 271 14.45 -19.04 31.98
N THR A 272 13.60 -19.28 32.96
CA THR A 272 12.86 -20.54 33.13
C THR A 272 11.39 -20.20 33.31
N GLU A 273 10.52 -21.05 32.78
CA GLU A 273 9.07 -20.87 32.95
C GLU A 273 8.70 -20.80 34.43
N SER A 274 7.89 -19.79 34.79
CA SER A 274 7.14 -19.76 36.03
C SER A 274 5.68 -20.16 35.77
N ASP A 275 5.18 -21.10 36.56
CA ASP A 275 3.75 -21.34 36.77
C ASP A 275 2.89 -21.71 35.53
N GLY A 276 3.46 -22.38 34.53
CA GLY A 276 2.73 -22.87 33.35
C GLY A 276 2.46 -21.83 32.27
N SER A 277 3.10 -20.66 32.34
CA SER A 277 2.93 -19.57 31.39
C SER A 277 3.58 -19.86 30.03
N SER A 278 2.91 -19.48 28.94
CA SER A 278 3.49 -19.51 27.58
C SER A 278 4.33 -18.27 27.25
N THR A 279 4.27 -17.22 28.08
CA THR A 279 4.98 -15.94 27.86
C THR A 279 5.78 -15.49 29.08
N PHE A 280 6.78 -14.66 28.83
CA PHE A 280 7.51 -13.87 29.83
C PHE A 280 7.24 -12.38 29.62
N THR A 281 7.53 -11.58 30.63
CA THR A 281 7.33 -10.14 30.64
C THR A 281 8.65 -9.42 30.37
N ALA A 282 8.75 -8.77 29.22
CA ALA A 282 9.82 -7.83 28.92
C ALA A 282 9.45 -6.42 29.40
N LEU A 283 10.43 -5.73 29.98
CA LEU A 283 10.35 -4.35 30.44
C LEU A 283 11.30 -3.48 29.63
N ILE A 284 10.79 -2.32 29.24
CA ILE A 284 11.56 -1.27 28.57
C ILE A 284 11.37 0.03 29.33
N ASP A 285 12.48 0.68 29.71
CA ASP A 285 12.46 1.97 30.38
C ASP A 285 11.89 3.07 29.48
N ASN A 286 11.46 4.19 30.09
CA ASN A 286 11.13 5.40 29.32
C ASN A 286 12.35 5.86 28.48
N TYR A 287 12.07 6.48 27.35
CA TYR A 287 13.09 6.98 26.43
C TYR A 287 12.77 8.40 25.98
N GLU A 288 13.79 9.12 25.53
CA GLU A 288 13.63 10.50 25.05
C GLU A 288 12.79 10.53 23.77
N GLY A 289 11.84 11.47 23.70
CA GLY A 289 10.97 11.62 22.53
C GLY A 289 9.88 10.55 22.41
N GLU A 290 9.54 9.86 23.51
CA GLU A 290 8.45 8.89 23.54
C GLU A 290 7.13 9.49 23.01
N SER A 291 6.50 8.77 22.09
CA SER A 291 5.17 9.07 21.57
C SER A 291 4.29 7.83 21.70
N GLU A 292 2.97 8.05 21.72
CA GLU A 292 2.03 6.99 21.42
C GLU A 292 2.23 6.54 19.96
N ASN A 293 2.13 5.23 19.72
CA ASN A 293 2.30 4.58 18.42
C ASN A 293 3.73 4.51 17.86
N ASP A 294 4.76 4.70 18.70
CA ASP A 294 6.11 4.28 18.35
C ASP A 294 6.14 2.75 18.25
N SER A 295 6.92 2.22 17.32
CA SER A 295 7.05 0.77 17.12
C SER A 295 8.23 0.23 17.92
N ILE A 296 8.01 -0.86 18.64
CA ILE A 296 9.05 -1.60 19.37
C ILE A 296 9.18 -2.96 18.73
N LEU A 297 10.37 -3.29 18.24
CA LEU A 297 10.66 -4.58 17.61
C LEU A 297 11.72 -5.30 18.43
N PHE A 298 11.45 -6.55 18.80
CA PHE A 298 12.38 -7.38 19.58
C PHE A 298 13.23 -8.30 18.70
N PHE A 299 14.47 -8.52 19.14
CA PHE A 299 15.48 -9.30 18.43
C PHE A 299 16.07 -10.36 19.36
N VAL A 300 16.36 -11.54 18.81
CA VAL A 300 17.03 -12.64 19.49
C VAL A 300 18.19 -13.14 18.63
N GLY A 301 19.40 -13.09 19.18
CA GLY A 301 20.63 -13.48 18.48
C GLY A 301 20.87 -12.68 17.20
N GLY A 302 20.62 -11.36 17.24
CA GLY A 302 20.75 -10.47 16.09
C GLY A 302 19.65 -10.59 15.03
N LYS A 303 18.59 -11.37 15.28
CA LYS A 303 17.52 -11.61 14.31
C LYS A 303 16.19 -11.11 14.83
N TYR A 304 15.38 -10.53 13.96
CA TYR A 304 14.04 -10.08 14.30
C TYR A 304 13.19 -11.26 14.78
N ALA A 305 12.64 -11.15 15.99
CA ALA A 305 11.87 -12.22 16.64
C ALA A 305 10.40 -12.27 16.18
N HIS A 306 10.02 -11.46 15.18
CA HIS A 306 8.64 -11.26 14.75
C HIS A 306 7.70 -10.81 15.88
N GLN A 307 8.25 -10.07 16.84
CA GLN A 307 7.51 -9.49 17.96
C GLN A 307 7.58 -7.97 17.84
N GLN A 308 6.49 -7.39 17.34
CA GLN A 308 6.31 -5.94 17.20
C GLN A 308 5.15 -5.49 18.08
N PHE A 309 5.35 -4.35 18.76
CA PHE A 309 4.32 -3.70 19.56
C PHE A 309 4.30 -2.21 19.25
N LEU A 310 3.12 -1.62 19.38
CA LEU A 310 2.98 -0.17 19.41
C LEU A 310 3.00 0.31 20.86
N THR A 311 3.71 1.40 21.12
CA THR A 311 3.67 2.05 22.44
C THR A 311 2.26 2.54 22.72
N GLY A 312 1.72 2.09 23.85
CA GLY A 312 0.40 2.49 24.34
C GLY A 312 0.49 3.10 25.74
N LYS A 313 -0.59 2.94 26.51
CA LYS A 313 -0.68 3.45 27.88
C LYS A 313 0.34 2.77 28.79
N LYS A 314 1.13 3.56 29.50
CA LYS A 314 2.12 3.08 30.49
C LYS A 314 1.41 2.33 31.63
N ILE A 315 1.91 1.14 31.95
CA ILE A 315 1.34 0.28 33.01
C ILE A 315 2.29 0.24 34.23
N TYR A 316 3.58 0.54 34.03
CA TYR A 316 4.59 0.59 35.08
C TYR A 316 5.07 2.02 35.30
N ASN A 317 5.30 2.42 36.56
CA ASN A 317 5.62 3.80 36.94
C ASN A 317 6.84 4.41 36.21
N HIS A 318 7.66 3.59 35.53
CA HIS A 318 8.88 4.00 34.86
C HIS A 318 9.11 3.38 33.45
N GLY A 319 8.11 2.74 32.83
CA GLY A 319 8.32 2.13 31.51
C GLY A 319 7.14 1.34 30.92
N TYR A 320 7.45 0.55 29.91
CA TYR A 320 6.53 -0.26 29.11
C TYR A 320 6.72 -1.76 29.41
N THR A 321 5.63 -2.52 29.35
CA THR A 321 5.59 -3.97 29.63
C THR A 321 5.05 -4.72 28.42
N PHE A 322 5.74 -5.76 27.98
CA PHE A 322 5.37 -6.57 26.83
C PHE A 322 5.34 -8.05 27.20
N GLN A 323 4.31 -8.77 26.74
CA GLN A 323 4.22 -10.22 26.87
C GLN A 323 4.83 -10.85 25.63
N LEU A 324 5.95 -11.56 25.80
CA LEU A 324 6.70 -12.20 24.73
C LEU A 324 6.69 -13.72 24.91
N PRO A 325 6.60 -14.51 23.84
CA PRO A 325 6.58 -15.96 23.99
C PRO A 325 7.99 -16.51 24.24
N TYR A 326 8.12 -17.49 25.13
CA TYR A 326 9.43 -18.10 25.45
C TYR A 326 10.13 -18.73 24.23
N ASN A 327 9.34 -19.17 23.24
CA ASN A 327 9.82 -19.87 22.06
C ASN A 327 10.60 -18.99 21.07
N ILE A 328 10.70 -17.68 21.29
CA ILE A 328 11.63 -16.82 20.54
C ILE A 328 13.09 -17.16 20.87
N PHE A 329 13.35 -17.75 22.05
CA PHE A 329 14.69 -18.13 22.47
C PHE A 329 15.04 -19.58 22.10
N PRO A 330 16.30 -19.84 21.68
CA PRO A 330 16.77 -21.20 21.49
C PRO A 330 16.89 -21.93 22.84
N LEU A 331 16.40 -23.17 22.89
CA LEU A 331 16.44 -23.98 24.10
C LEU A 331 17.87 -24.35 24.52
N ASN A 332 18.20 -24.12 25.80
CA ASN A 332 19.49 -24.45 26.43
C ASN A 332 20.70 -23.84 25.71
N LYS A 333 20.52 -22.67 25.09
CA LYS A 333 21.60 -21.89 24.48
C LYS A 333 21.48 -20.45 24.93
N TYR A 334 22.63 -19.79 25.10
CA TYR A 334 22.66 -18.35 25.24
C TYR A 334 22.31 -17.69 23.91
N ALA A 335 21.49 -16.66 23.98
CA ALA A 335 21.20 -15.78 22.86
C ALA A 335 21.08 -14.35 23.38
N GLY A 336 21.64 -13.40 22.62
CA GLY A 336 21.45 -11.97 22.88
C GLY A 336 19.98 -11.60 22.71
N PHE A 337 19.46 -10.77 23.61
CA PHE A 337 18.11 -10.24 23.60
C PHE A 337 18.17 -8.71 23.59
N SER A 338 17.54 -8.10 22.61
CA SER A 338 17.52 -6.64 22.43
C SER A 338 16.21 -6.18 21.80
N TYR A 339 16.06 -4.88 21.69
CA TYR A 339 14.95 -4.25 20.99
C TYR A 339 15.42 -2.99 20.26
N ILE A 340 14.61 -2.56 19.31
CA ILE A 340 14.73 -1.24 18.71
C ILE A 340 13.44 -0.47 18.94
N ILE A 341 13.56 0.85 19.01
CA ILE A 341 12.43 1.76 19.00
C ILE A 341 12.47 2.53 17.69
N VAL A 342 11.33 2.57 17.03
CA VAL A 342 11.12 3.34 15.82
C VAL A 342 10.03 4.36 16.07
N THR A 343 10.39 5.64 16.07
CA THR A 343 9.44 6.70 16.36
C THR A 343 8.44 6.86 15.21
N ILE A 344 7.32 7.55 15.48
CA ILE A 344 6.33 7.88 14.44
C ILE A 344 6.96 8.56 13.20
N ASP A 345 7.94 9.43 13.43
CA ASP A 345 8.71 10.17 12.40
C ASP A 345 9.82 9.34 11.73
N GLY A 346 9.99 8.08 12.15
CA GLY A 346 10.94 7.14 11.54
C GLY A 346 12.36 7.18 12.08
N ASN A 347 12.59 7.80 13.25
CA ASN A 347 13.89 7.72 13.90
C ASN A 347 14.06 6.35 14.55
N ILE A 348 15.23 5.74 14.38
CA ILE A 348 15.53 4.39 14.86
C ILE A 348 16.55 4.50 16.00
N SER A 349 16.24 3.90 17.14
CA SER A 349 17.12 3.81 18.32
C SER A 349 17.29 2.37 18.77
N PHE A 350 18.50 2.03 19.22
CA PHE A 350 18.89 0.65 19.53
C PHE A 350 19.11 0.48 21.03
N SER A 351 18.58 -0.61 21.57
CA SER A 351 18.94 -1.06 22.91
C SER A 351 20.32 -1.71 22.92
N ALA A 352 21.01 -1.59 24.04
CA ALA A 352 21.99 -2.59 24.41
C ALA A 352 21.32 -3.98 24.47
N GLY A 353 22.08 -5.03 24.20
CA GLY A 353 21.57 -6.39 24.33
C GLY A 353 21.97 -7.02 25.65
N MET A 354 21.27 -8.09 26.03
CA MET A 354 21.62 -8.95 27.15
C MET A 354 21.62 -10.42 26.77
N ASP A 355 22.55 -11.20 27.29
CA ASP A 355 22.58 -12.64 27.05
C ASP A 355 21.61 -13.37 27.99
N ILE A 356 20.71 -14.15 27.38
CA ILE A 356 19.72 -14.95 28.10
C ILE A 356 19.86 -16.41 27.67
N MET A 357 19.90 -17.31 28.64
CA MET A 357 19.75 -18.75 28.42
C MET A 357 18.34 -19.19 28.82
N TYR A 358 17.55 -19.60 27.82
CA TYR A 358 16.24 -20.20 28.08
C TYR A 358 16.39 -21.68 28.45
N GLY A 359 16.14 -22.02 29.72
CA GLY A 359 16.30 -23.37 30.27
C GLY A 359 15.15 -24.34 29.96
N GLY A 360 14.11 -23.88 29.27
CA GLY A 360 12.90 -24.67 29.00
C GLY A 360 11.84 -24.57 30.10
N GLY A 361 10.86 -25.47 30.01
CA GLY A 361 9.75 -25.56 30.96
C GLY A 361 8.41 -25.11 30.40
N SER A 362 8.38 -24.35 29.29
CA SER A 362 7.11 -23.87 28.71
C SER A 362 6.25 -25.00 28.17
N LYS A 363 4.93 -24.90 28.38
CA LYS A 363 3.98 -25.57 27.49
C LYS A 363 4.09 -24.92 26.11
N ASN A 364 4.75 -25.57 25.17
CA ASN A 364 4.72 -25.22 23.73
C ASN A 364 3.32 -25.46 23.14
N GLN A 365 2.31 -24.80 23.68
CA GLN A 365 0.97 -24.76 23.12
C GLN A 365 0.88 -23.56 22.17
N PRO A 366 0.21 -23.72 21.02
CA PRO A 366 -0.08 -22.60 20.16
C PRO A 366 -0.79 -21.52 20.98
N LEU A 367 -0.32 -20.28 20.92
CA LEU A 367 -1.10 -19.16 21.46
C LEU A 367 -2.40 -19.06 20.66
N ASP A 368 -3.54 -19.21 21.34
CA ASP A 368 -4.87 -19.25 20.72
C ASP A 368 -5.29 -17.87 20.15
N ASN A 369 -4.67 -16.78 20.61
CA ASN A 369 -5.03 -15.40 20.27
C ASN A 369 -3.98 -14.67 19.40
N VAL A 370 -3.08 -15.39 18.76
CA VAL A 370 -2.14 -14.79 17.78
C VAL A 370 -2.74 -14.97 16.39
N SER A 371 -3.04 -13.84 15.72
CA SER A 371 -3.40 -13.86 14.30
C SER A 371 -2.19 -14.34 13.51
N ARG A 372 -2.33 -15.52 12.88
CA ARG A 372 -1.30 -16.09 12.03
C ARG A 372 -1.75 -15.90 10.59
N VAL A 373 -1.06 -15.03 9.87
CA VAL A 373 -1.21 -14.96 8.42
C VAL A 373 -0.34 -16.08 7.87
N TYR A 374 -0.98 -17.14 7.41
CA TYR A 374 -0.32 -18.17 6.63
C TYR A 374 -0.44 -17.76 5.17
N ASP A 375 0.65 -17.86 4.40
CA ASP A 375 0.53 -17.86 2.95
C ASP A 375 -0.52 -18.90 2.55
N MET A 376 -1.41 -18.53 1.63
CA MET A 376 -2.30 -19.53 1.04
C MET A 376 -1.43 -20.64 0.50
N CYS A 377 -1.63 -21.85 1.02
CA CYS A 377 -0.91 -23.01 0.54
C CYS A 377 -1.16 -23.16 -0.96
N THR A 378 -0.09 -23.16 -1.75
CA THR A 378 -0.16 -23.58 -3.15
C THR A 378 -0.44 -25.07 -3.18
N VAL A 379 -1.70 -25.44 -3.39
CA VAL A 379 -2.11 -26.84 -3.45
C VAL A 379 -1.88 -27.36 -4.86
N TYR A 380 -1.00 -28.34 -4.99
CA TYR A 380 -0.87 -29.13 -6.20
C TYR A 380 -1.77 -30.35 -6.11
N SER A 381 -2.30 -30.77 -7.25
CA SER A 381 -2.98 -32.06 -7.36
C SER A 381 -2.02 -33.21 -7.05
N SER A 382 -2.55 -34.42 -6.87
CA SER A 382 -1.76 -35.64 -6.64
C SER A 382 -0.73 -35.96 -7.73
N PHE A 383 -0.72 -35.22 -8.85
CA PHE A 383 0.23 -35.37 -9.95
C PHE A 383 1.56 -34.62 -9.74
N GLY A 384 1.66 -33.78 -8.69
CA GLY A 384 2.92 -33.14 -8.28
C GLY A 384 3.10 -31.70 -8.77
N TYR A 385 4.28 -31.12 -8.51
CA TYR A 385 4.57 -29.69 -8.74
C TYR A 385 5.16 -29.37 -10.12
N SER A 386 5.37 -30.39 -10.95
CA SER A 386 6.16 -30.29 -12.18
C SER A 386 5.47 -29.56 -13.35
N ASN A 387 4.14 -29.44 -13.34
CA ASN A 387 3.41 -28.69 -14.36
C ASN A 387 2.45 -27.67 -13.74
N ALA A 388 2.36 -26.49 -14.35
CA ALA A 388 1.44 -25.43 -13.92
C ALA A 388 -0.05 -25.82 -14.03
N SER A 389 -0.38 -26.83 -14.84
CA SER A 389 -1.73 -27.41 -14.93
C SER A 389 -2.14 -28.20 -13.68
N ASP A 390 -1.17 -28.60 -12.86
CA ASP A 390 -1.41 -29.40 -11.66
C ASP A 390 -1.70 -28.51 -10.44
N LEU A 391 -1.66 -27.18 -10.61
CA LEU A 391 -2.02 -26.18 -9.62
C LEU A 391 -3.54 -26.16 -9.42
N VAL A 392 -4.01 -26.45 -8.21
CA VAL A 392 -5.43 -26.38 -7.87
C VAL A 392 -5.77 -24.93 -7.54
N LEU A 393 -6.37 -24.24 -8.50
CA LEU A 393 -6.89 -22.89 -8.29
C LEU A 393 -8.20 -22.97 -7.49
N TYR A 394 -8.21 -22.34 -6.31
CA TYR A 394 -9.40 -22.23 -5.48
C TYR A 394 -10.45 -21.37 -6.19
N GLN A 395 -11.45 -21.99 -6.82
CA GLN A 395 -12.68 -21.32 -7.22
C GLN A 395 -13.62 -21.32 -6.02
N GLY A 396 -13.71 -20.19 -5.32
CA GLY A 396 -14.60 -20.04 -4.18
C GLY A 396 -16.05 -20.28 -4.58
N ALA A 397 -16.56 -21.47 -4.24
CA ALA A 397 -17.99 -21.71 -4.11
C ALA A 397 -18.41 -21.26 -2.70
N SER A 398 -19.44 -20.41 -2.65
CA SER A 398 -20.09 -19.99 -1.41
C SER A 398 -20.53 -21.19 -0.58
N ILE A 399 -20.26 -21.14 0.72
CA ILE A 399 -20.85 -22.07 1.69
C ILE A 399 -21.75 -21.24 2.61
N LEU A 400 -23.02 -21.65 2.65
CA LEU A 400 -24.10 -21.16 3.53
C LEU A 400 -23.80 -21.38 5.01
#